data_AF-A0A3N4UY38-F1
#
_entry.id   AF-A0A3N4UY38-F1
#
_cell.length_a   1.000
_cell.length_b   1.000
_cell.length_c   1.000
_cell.angle_alpha   90.00
_cell.angle_beta   90.00
_cell.angle_gamma   90.00
#
_symmetry.space_group_name_H-M   'P 1'
#
loop_
_entity.id
_entity.type
_entity.pdbx_description
1 polymer ?
#
loop_
_entity_poly.entity_id
_entity_poly.type
_entity_poly.pdbx_seq_one_letter_code
_entity_poly.pdbx_strand_id
1 'polypeptide(L)'
;MTPERVRELTGWPEDVPEALLTAHLSAAKRAIDVLTVARAGADYEEAICWEAARTACPVLNTFALAGAAKVGRLEGGVEWRFLAPHEVEALARRFAELRDGCLARLAGAAGAGGFFAAAV
;
A
#
# COMPACT_ATOMS: atom_id res chain seq x y z
N MET A 1 7.03 -8.52 5.03
CA MET A 1 6.54 -7.46 4.11
C MET A 1 7.69 -6.93 3.29
N THR A 2 7.56 -6.97 1.97
CA THR A 2 8.65 -6.60 1.05
C THR A 2 8.15 -5.59 0.03
N PRO A 3 9.05 -4.75 -0.53
CA PRO A 3 8.75 -3.91 -1.69
C PRO A 3 8.13 -4.70 -2.86
N GLU A 4 8.60 -5.93 -3.10
CA GLU A 4 8.10 -6.83 -4.15
C GLU A 4 6.61 -7.11 -3.94
N ARG A 5 6.19 -7.37 -2.70
CA ARG A 5 4.76 -7.61 -2.40
C ARG A 5 3.90 -6.39 -2.71
N VAL A 6 4.40 -5.18 -2.47
CA VAL A 6 3.68 -3.94 -2.83
C VAL A 6 3.52 -3.85 -4.34
N ARG A 7 4.55 -4.18 -5.11
CA ARG A 7 4.50 -4.19 -6.58
C ARG A 7 3.51 -5.22 -7.10
N GLU A 8 3.54 -6.45 -6.58
CA GLU A 8 2.58 -7.51 -6.94
C GLU A 8 1.12 -7.07 -6.72
N LEU A 9 0.83 -6.46 -5.57
CA LEU A 9 -0.53 -6.03 -5.21
C LEU A 9 -1.01 -4.86 -6.07
N THR A 10 -0.13 -3.93 -6.39
CA THR A 10 -0.47 -2.71 -7.13
C THR A 10 -0.37 -2.87 -8.65
N GLY A 11 0.33 -3.89 -9.13
CA GLY A 11 0.74 -4.02 -10.53
C GLY A 11 1.82 -3.03 -10.93
N TRP A 12 2.56 -2.45 -9.99
CA TRP A 12 3.64 -1.51 -10.28
C TRP A 12 4.87 -2.21 -10.88
N PRO A 13 5.58 -1.57 -11.82
CA PRO A 13 6.78 -2.11 -12.44
C PRO A 13 7.95 -2.23 -11.46
N GLU A 14 8.91 -3.07 -11.82
CA GLU A 14 10.15 -3.29 -11.05
C GLU A 14 11.00 -2.00 -10.91
N ASP A 15 10.90 -1.10 -11.90
CA ASP A 15 11.58 0.20 -11.91
C ASP A 15 11.15 1.14 -10.76
N VAL A 16 10.05 0.84 -10.08
CA VAL A 16 9.67 1.58 -8.86
C VAL A 16 10.77 1.38 -7.80
N PRO A 17 11.41 2.47 -7.31
CA PRO A 17 12.58 2.37 -6.44
C PRO A 17 12.28 1.60 -5.15
N GLU A 18 13.06 0.55 -4.89
CA GLU A 18 12.93 -0.27 -3.68
C GLU A 18 13.09 0.57 -2.41
N ALA A 19 14.06 1.49 -2.38
CA ALA A 19 14.30 2.37 -1.24
C ALA A 19 13.08 3.24 -0.89
N LEU A 20 12.33 3.70 -1.91
CA LEU A 20 11.10 4.46 -1.70
C LEU A 20 10.04 3.56 -1.03
N LEU A 21 9.79 2.38 -1.58
CA LEU A 21 8.81 1.44 -1.03
C LEU A 21 9.17 1.01 0.40
N THR A 22 10.44 0.75 0.68
CA THR A 22 10.91 0.39 2.03
C THR A 22 10.66 1.50 3.06
N ALA A 23 10.88 2.76 2.69
CA ALA A 23 10.59 3.90 3.56
C ALA A 23 9.08 4.01 3.85
N HIS A 24 8.25 3.86 2.83
CA HIS A 24 6.79 3.89 2.97
C HIS A 24 6.24 2.70 3.74
N LEU A 25 6.79 1.49 3.56
CA LEU A 25 6.44 0.30 4.36
C LEU A 25 6.73 0.50 5.85
N SER A 26 7.87 1.13 6.17
CA SER A 26 8.24 1.42 7.56
C SER A 26 7.28 2.42 8.22
N ALA A 27 6.86 3.45 7.49
CA ALA A 27 5.87 4.41 7.97
C ALA A 27 4.47 3.80 8.07
N ALA A 28 4.06 3.04 7.05
CA ALA A 28 2.79 2.34 6.99
C ALA A 28 2.63 1.36 8.15
N LYS A 29 3.67 0.58 8.49
CA LYS A 29 3.66 -0.31 9.65
C LYS A 29 3.28 0.45 10.92
N ARG A 30 3.92 1.59 11.19
CA ARG A 30 3.61 2.42 12.37
C ARG A 30 2.17 2.94 12.35
N ALA A 31 1.67 3.33 11.18
CA ALA A 31 0.30 3.82 11.03
C ALA A 31 -0.73 2.71 11.29
N ILE A 32 -0.57 1.55 10.66
CA ILE A 32 -1.40 0.36 10.93
C ILE A 32 -1.27 -0.07 12.38
N ASP A 33 -0.09 0.14 12.97
CA ASP A 33 0.11 -0.23 14.36
C ASP A 33 -0.73 0.56 15.35
N VAL A 34 -1.24 1.73 14.98
CA VAL A 34 -2.18 2.48 15.83
C VAL A 34 -3.63 2.02 15.64
N LEU A 35 -3.96 1.38 14.51
CA LEU A 35 -5.34 1.11 14.10
C LEU A 35 -5.87 -0.27 14.53
N THR A 36 -5.00 -1.19 14.93
CA THR A 36 -5.38 -2.54 15.36
C THR A 36 -4.48 -3.02 16.49
N VAL A 37 -4.90 -4.03 17.25
CA VAL A 37 -4.05 -4.77 18.20
C VAL A 37 -3.54 -6.09 17.61
N ALA A 38 -4.16 -6.57 16.53
CA ALA A 38 -3.73 -7.77 15.83
C ALA A 38 -2.51 -7.45 14.95
N ARG A 39 -1.34 -7.91 15.38
CA ARG A 39 -0.01 -7.60 14.79
C ARG A 39 0.54 -8.68 13.86
N ALA A 40 -0.30 -9.62 13.44
CA ALA A 40 0.13 -10.80 12.70
C ALA A 40 -0.97 -11.30 11.74
N GLY A 41 -0.55 -12.06 10.73
CA GLY A 41 -1.43 -12.66 9.73
C GLY A 41 -1.41 -11.93 8.39
N ALA A 42 -1.92 -12.61 7.35
CA ALA A 42 -1.89 -12.11 5.97
C ALA A 42 -2.60 -10.76 5.82
N ASP A 43 -3.78 -10.59 6.42
CA ASP A 43 -4.52 -9.32 6.35
C ASP A 43 -3.76 -8.16 7.04
N TYR A 44 -2.97 -8.43 8.09
CA TYR A 44 -2.15 -7.40 8.73
C TYR A 44 -1.02 -6.94 7.81
N GLU A 45 -0.33 -7.90 7.19
CA GLU A 45 0.74 -7.58 6.24
C GLU A 45 0.20 -6.89 4.98
N GLU A 46 -0.95 -7.30 4.47
CA GLU A 46 -1.58 -6.67 3.31
C GLU A 46 -2.09 -5.26 3.63
N ALA A 47 -2.66 -5.02 4.82
CA ALA A 47 -3.05 -3.68 5.24
C ALA A 47 -1.85 -2.72 5.23
N ILE A 48 -0.68 -3.18 5.66
CA ILE A 48 0.55 -2.38 5.63
C ILE A 48 1.01 -2.14 4.18
N CYS A 49 0.94 -3.14 3.31
CA CYS A 49 1.30 -2.97 1.91
C CYS A 49 0.38 -1.97 1.19
N TRP A 50 -0.93 -2.02 1.46
CA TRP A 50 -1.89 -1.06 0.89
C TRP A 50 -1.69 0.35 1.42
N GLU A 51 -1.37 0.51 2.71
CA GLU A 51 -1.06 1.84 3.27
C GLU A 51 0.27 2.39 2.74
N ALA A 52 1.27 1.53 2.51
CA ALA A 52 2.51 1.92 1.86
C ALA A 52 2.25 2.37 0.41
N ALA A 53 1.47 1.61 -0.36
CA ALA A 53 1.07 1.98 -1.72
C ALA A 53 0.31 3.32 -1.75
N ARG A 54 -0.64 3.51 -0.83
CA ARG A 54 -1.41 4.75 -0.69
C ARG A 54 -0.52 5.98 -0.54
N THR A 55 0.49 5.88 0.32
CA THR A 55 1.38 7.00 0.63
C THR A 55 2.50 7.19 -0.40
N ALA A 56 2.93 6.12 -1.07
CA ALA A 56 3.92 6.18 -2.14
C ALA A 56 3.33 6.69 -3.47
N CYS A 57 2.05 6.44 -3.75
CA CYS A 57 1.42 6.76 -5.03
C CYS A 57 1.53 8.26 -5.44
N PRO A 58 1.22 9.24 -4.57
CA PRO A 58 1.40 10.66 -4.92
C PRO A 58 2.85 11.04 -5.18
N VAL A 59 3.78 10.44 -4.42
CA VAL A 59 5.23 10.66 -4.55
C VAL A 59 5.72 10.13 -5.89
N LEU A 60 5.34 8.90 -6.25
CA LEU A 60 5.66 8.30 -7.55
C LEU A 60 5.13 9.12 -8.72
N ASN A 61 3.90 9.61 -8.65
CA ASN A 61 3.36 10.46 -9.72
C ASN A 61 4.13 11.78 -9.84
N THR A 62 4.54 12.38 -8.72
CA THR A 62 5.35 13.61 -8.70
C THR A 62 6.76 13.37 -9.23
N PHE A 63 7.42 12.28 -8.83
CA PHE A 63 8.75 11.91 -9.30
C PHE A 63 8.77 11.61 -10.80
N ALA A 64 7.78 10.85 -11.27
CA ALA A 64 7.64 10.57 -12.69
C ALA A 64 7.45 11.89 -13.47
N LEU A 65 6.61 12.82 -12.98
CA LEU A 65 6.38 14.12 -13.62
C LEU A 65 7.67 14.96 -13.65
N ALA A 66 8.44 14.98 -12.56
CA ALA A 66 9.73 15.67 -12.49
C ALA A 66 10.79 15.05 -13.41
N GLY A 67 10.80 13.72 -13.53
CA GLY A 67 11.66 12.98 -14.45
C GLY A 67 11.32 13.25 -15.92
N ALA A 68 10.02 13.21 -16.27
CA ALA A 68 9.54 13.56 -17.60
C ALA A 68 9.86 15.02 -17.98
N ALA A 69 9.70 15.96 -17.05
CA ALA A 69 10.04 17.36 -17.25
C ALA A 69 11.55 17.60 -17.44
N LYS A 70 12.41 16.77 -16.84
CA LYS A 70 13.87 16.92 -16.90
C LYS A 70 14.52 16.22 -18.11
N VAL A 71 13.91 15.17 -18.66
CA VAL A 71 14.56 14.32 -19.68
C VAL A 71 13.83 14.35 -21.03
N GLY A 72 12.58 14.81 -21.14
CA GLY A 72 11.84 14.83 -22.42
C GLY A 72 11.56 13.43 -23.02
N ARG A 73 12.13 12.38 -22.43
CA ARG A 73 11.85 10.95 -22.59
C ARG A 73 12.27 10.27 -21.30
N LEU A 74 11.36 9.52 -20.68
CA LEU A 74 11.80 8.39 -19.88
C LEU A 74 12.23 7.31 -20.90
N GLU A 75 13.47 7.37 -21.37
CA GLU A 75 14.06 6.21 -22.05
C GLU A 75 14.34 5.15 -20.98
N GLY A 76 13.42 4.19 -20.88
CA GLY A 76 13.55 3.06 -19.96
C GLY A 76 12.21 2.37 -19.69
N GLY A 77 11.87 1.41 -20.55
CA GLY A 77 11.13 0.19 -20.18
C GLY A 77 9.62 0.25 -19.96
N VAL A 78 9.07 1.28 -19.32
CA VAL A 78 7.67 1.27 -18.89
C VAL A 78 6.99 2.61 -19.16
N GLU A 79 5.92 2.59 -19.95
CA GLU A 79 5.00 3.73 -20.08
C GLU A 79 4.32 3.95 -18.72
N TRP A 80 4.97 4.71 -17.83
CA TRP A 80 4.32 5.17 -16.62
C TRP A 80 3.21 6.14 -17.04
N ARG A 81 1.95 5.66 -17.00
CA ARG A 81 0.80 6.53 -17.26
C ARG A 81 0.72 7.56 -16.14
N PHE A 82 1.06 8.80 -16.48
CA PHE A 82 0.84 9.94 -15.62
C PHE A 82 -0.64 10.06 -15.29
N LEU A 83 -0.93 10.04 -13.99
CA LEU A 83 -2.27 10.27 -13.49
C LEU A 83 -2.46 11.76 -13.26
N ALA A 84 -3.61 12.28 -13.67
CA ALA A 84 -4.05 13.60 -13.24
C ALA A 84 -4.21 13.63 -11.71
N PRO A 85 -4.13 14.79 -11.04
CA PRO A 85 -4.22 14.87 -9.58
C PRO A 85 -5.44 14.16 -8.99
N HIS A 86 -6.61 14.30 -9.63
CA HIS A 86 -7.83 13.61 -9.19
C HIS A 86 -7.79 12.09 -9.38
N GLU A 87 -7.08 11.58 -10.39
CA GLU A 87 -6.88 10.15 -10.60
C GLU A 87 -5.92 9.57 -9.53
N VAL A 88 -4.90 10.33 -9.12
CA VAL A 88 -4.02 9.97 -8.00
C VAL A 88 -4.81 9.92 -6.70
N GLU A 89 -5.64 10.92 -6.43
CA GLU A 89 -6.50 10.95 -5.24
C GLU A 89 -7.48 9.77 -5.22
N ALA A 90 -8.10 9.46 -6.36
CA ALA A 90 -8.99 8.32 -6.50
C ALA A 90 -8.26 6.99 -6.26
N LEU A 91 -7.04 6.83 -6.80
CA LEU A 91 -6.23 5.64 -6.59
C LEU A 91 -5.77 5.49 -5.13
N ALA A 92 -5.34 6.59 -4.51
CA ALA A 92 -5.00 6.59 -3.08
C ALA A 92 -6.21 6.26 -2.20
N ARG A 93 -7.41 6.75 -2.56
CA ARG A 93 -8.66 6.39 -1.86
C ARG A 93 -8.97 4.90 -1.99
N ARG A 94 -8.84 4.34 -3.20
CA ARG A 94 -9.00 2.89 -3.43
C ARG A 94 -8.05 2.05 -2.58
N PHE A 95 -6.78 2.47 -2.46
CA PHE A 95 -5.83 1.77 -1.58
C PHE A 95 -6.21 1.88 -0.10
N ALA A 96 -6.76 3.02 0.35
CA ALA A 96 -7.29 3.14 1.70
C ALA A 96 -8.48 2.18 1.94
N GLU A 97 -9.39 2.05 0.98
CA GLU A 97 -10.53 1.13 1.07
C GLU A 97 -10.06 -0.33 1.15
N LEU A 98 -9.04 -0.72 0.37
CA LEU A 98 -8.47 -2.07 0.43
C LEU A 98 -7.79 -2.35 1.77
N ARG A 99 -7.01 -1.39 2.30
CA ARG A 99 -6.45 -1.44 3.66
C ARG A 99 -7.55 -1.65 4.70
N ASP A 100 -8.61 -0.84 4.63
CA ASP A 100 -9.71 -0.90 5.60
C ASP A 100 -10.45 -2.24 5.53
N GLY A 101 -10.60 -2.81 4.33
CA GLY A 101 -11.11 -4.17 4.14
C GLY A 101 -10.26 -5.24 4.83
N CYS A 102 -8.93 -5.15 4.76
CA CYS A 102 -8.03 -6.04 5.50
C CYS A 102 -8.19 -5.88 7.02
N LEU A 103 -8.23 -4.63 7.52
CA LEU A 103 -8.41 -4.35 8.95
C LEU A 103 -9.75 -4.86 9.49
N ALA A 104 -10.82 -4.73 8.71
CA ALA A 104 -12.13 -5.25 9.06
C ALA A 104 -12.13 -6.79 9.19
N ARG A 105 -11.43 -7.50 8.29
CA ARG A 105 -11.28 -8.96 8.37
C ARG A 105 -10.46 -9.40 9.58
N LEU A 106 -9.41 -8.66 9.94
CA LEU A 106 -8.66 -8.92 11.19
C LEU A 106 -9.54 -8.77 12.43
N ALA A 107 -10.35 -7.72 12.49
CA ALA A 107 -11.28 -7.51 13.60
C ALA A 107 -12.35 -8.61 13.68
N GLY A 108 -12.89 -9.03 12.54
CA GLY A 108 -13.84 -10.15 12.46
C GLY A 108 -13.25 -11.48 12.94
N ALA A 109 -11.99 -11.78 12.58
CA ALA A 109 -11.29 -12.97 13.03
C ALA A 109 -11.02 -12.96 14.55
N ALA A 110 -10.68 -11.80 15.12
CA ALA A 110 -10.49 -11.65 16.56
C ALA A 110 -11.80 -11.83 17.36
N GLY A 111 -12.94 -11.42 16.81
CA GLY A 111 -14.26 -11.60 17.44
C GLY A 111 -14.78 -13.05 17.40
N ALA A 112 -14.48 -13.82 16.35
CA ALA A 112 -14.94 -15.20 16.21
C ALA A 112 -14.26 -16.19 17.18
N GLY A 113 -13.03 -15.89 17.63
CA GLY A 113 -12.29 -16.72 18.59
C GLY A 113 -12.83 -16.63 20.04
N GLY A 114 -13.59 -15.59 20.38
CA GLY A 114 -14.15 -15.41 21.72
C GLY A 114 -15.44 -16.19 21.98
N PHE A 115 -16.15 -16.61 20.92
CA PHE A 115 -17.47 -17.25 21.07
C PHE A 115 -17.40 -18.77 21.30
N PHE A 116 -16.28 -19.43 20.99
CA PHE A 116 -16.11 -20.88 21.17
C PHE A 116 -15.49 -21.28 22.51
N ALA A 117 -15.00 -20.34 23.33
CA ALA A 117 -14.33 -20.63 24.59
C ALA A 117 -15.26 -20.67 25.82
N ALA A 118 -16.57 -20.41 25.67
CA ALA A 118 -17.53 -20.30 26.78
C ALA A 118 -18.56 -21.45 26.85
N ALA A 119 -18.27 -22.59 26.21
CA ALA A 119 -19.15 -23.76 26.23
C ALA A 119 -18.37 -25.05 26.54
N VAL A 120 -17.78 -25.14 27.74
CA VAL A 120 -17.45 -26.40 28.43
C VAL A 120 -17.67 -26.21 29.92
#